data_AF-A0A3D5HT45-F1
#
_entry.id   AF-A0A3D5HT45-F1
#
_cell.length_a   1.000
_cell.length_b   1.000
_cell.length_c   1.000
_cell.angle_alpha   90.00
_cell.angle_beta   90.00
_cell.angle_gamma   90.00
#
_symmetry.space_group_name_H-M   'P 1'
#
loop_
_entity.id
_entity.type
_entity.pdbx_description
1 polymer ?
#
loop_
_entity_poly.entity_id
_entity_poly.type
_entity_poly.pdbx_seq_one_letter_code
_entity_poly.pdbx_strand_id
1 'polypeptide(L)'
;MLYKRHRRMIHNHLKMKSLIAILGLFFAFNITAQVDAKAGKTLFRNYCAQCHNKDMKTAMTGPALGGAQERWGDDEALYSWIRNSQAMIAAGHPRAVELWNEWKPTVMTAYPDLTDDQIGSVLAYVAGTADGTLNPKPVGGLVDVLVKEESSSNFWYWILFALLVGLSLTLLRVIGNLDQLNAEKEGKSYKRKSLIQSITSSGLVSILIFALVLLAGYTTVNNAMNLGRQQGYQRDQPIAFSHATHAGLHKIDCQYCHDGARRSKHAVIPAT
;
A
#
# COMPACT_ATOMS: atom_id res chain seq x y z
N MET A 1 49.76 -42.09 11.12
CA MET A 1 49.38 -40.86 10.37
C MET A 1 48.29 -41.06 9.29
N LEU A 2 48.10 -42.27 8.74
CA LEU A 2 47.12 -42.54 7.66
C LEU A 2 45.63 -42.37 8.04
N TYR A 3 45.24 -42.73 9.27
CA TYR A 3 43.84 -42.65 9.73
C TYR A 3 43.28 -41.21 9.78
N LYS A 4 44.12 -40.23 10.16
CA LYS A 4 43.71 -38.81 10.28
C LYS A 4 43.47 -38.15 8.91
N ARG A 5 44.16 -38.64 7.86
CA ARG A 5 44.03 -38.16 6.48
C ARG A 5 42.74 -38.67 5.83
N HIS A 6 42.39 -39.94 6.09
CA HIS A 6 41.17 -40.55 5.55
C HIS A 6 39.88 -39.91 6.11
N ARG A 7 39.86 -39.59 7.42
CA ARG A 7 38.72 -38.95 8.08
C ARG A 7 38.47 -37.51 7.60
N ARG A 8 39.54 -36.76 7.27
CA ARG A 8 39.42 -35.40 6.68
C ARG A 8 38.84 -35.44 5.26
N MET A 9 39.24 -36.41 4.43
CA MET A 9 38.69 -36.52 3.08
C MET A 9 37.20 -36.88 3.08
N ILE A 10 36.77 -37.80 3.96
CA ILE A 10 35.35 -38.17 4.09
C ILE A 10 34.51 -36.98 4.59
N HIS A 11 35.01 -36.20 5.55
CA HIS A 11 34.32 -35.01 6.07
C HIS A 11 34.18 -33.89 5.02
N ASN A 12 35.21 -33.68 4.20
CA ASN A 12 35.16 -32.69 3.13
C ASN A 12 34.24 -33.11 1.98
N HIS A 13 34.18 -34.41 1.65
CA HIS A 13 33.22 -34.92 0.67
C HIS A 13 31.77 -34.85 1.17
N LEU A 14 31.52 -35.09 2.47
CA LEU A 14 30.19 -34.90 3.07
C LEU A 14 29.78 -33.43 3.06
N LYS A 15 30.67 -32.51 3.45
CA LYS A 15 30.40 -31.07 3.43
C LYS A 15 30.14 -30.53 2.01
N MET A 16 30.89 -30.98 1.00
CA MET A 16 30.67 -30.59 -0.40
C MET A 16 29.34 -31.11 -0.95
N LYS A 17 28.97 -32.36 -0.64
CA LYS A 17 27.66 -32.92 -1.06
C LYS A 17 26.49 -32.20 -0.37
N SER A 18 26.61 -31.85 0.91
CA SER A 18 25.61 -31.02 1.60
C SER A 18 25.54 -29.59 1.04
N LEU A 19 26.66 -28.98 0.64
CA LEU A 19 26.66 -27.65 0.03
C LEU A 19 25.97 -27.64 -1.34
N ILE A 20 26.23 -28.66 -2.16
CA ILE A 20 25.59 -28.83 -3.48
C ILE A 20 24.08 -29.14 -3.33
N ALA A 21 23.69 -29.93 -2.33
CA ALA A 21 22.28 -30.20 -2.04
C ALA A 21 21.54 -28.94 -1.55
N ILE A 22 22.17 -28.09 -0.72
CA ILE A 22 21.60 -26.82 -0.28
C ILE A 22 21.52 -25.83 -1.45
N LEU A 23 22.54 -25.76 -2.31
CA LEU A 23 22.53 -24.90 -3.51
C LEU A 23 21.47 -25.35 -4.54
N GLY A 24 21.27 -26.66 -4.70
CA GLY A 24 20.18 -27.22 -5.53
C GLY A 24 18.79 -26.96 -4.95
N LEU A 25 18.65 -26.94 -3.62
CA LEU A 25 17.39 -26.61 -2.93
C LEU A 25 17.05 -25.11 -3.06
N PHE A 26 18.05 -24.22 -3.10
CA PHE A 26 17.86 -22.80 -3.40
C PHE A 26 17.48 -22.55 -4.86
N PHE A 27 17.97 -23.36 -5.81
CA PHE A 27 17.63 -23.22 -7.23
C PHE A 27 16.19 -23.71 -7.54
N ALA A 28 15.70 -24.71 -6.80
CA ALA A 28 14.33 -25.20 -6.88
C ALA A 28 13.26 -24.23 -6.32
N PHE A 29 13.67 -23.11 -5.70
CA PHE A 29 12.78 -22.06 -5.21
C PHE A 29 12.61 -20.89 -6.20
N ASN A 30 13.10 -21.03 -7.44
CA ASN A 30 12.64 -20.17 -8.54
C ASN A 30 11.28 -20.68 -9.00
N ILE A 31 10.29 -20.45 -8.14
CA ILE A 31 8.87 -20.55 -8.48
C ILE A 31 8.69 -19.69 -9.73
N THR A 32 8.29 -20.31 -10.83
CA THR A 32 7.79 -19.63 -12.02
C THR A 32 6.78 -18.58 -11.58
N ALA A 33 7.09 -17.30 -11.80
CA ALA A 33 6.13 -16.24 -11.59
C ALA A 33 4.95 -16.51 -12.53
N GLN A 34 3.83 -16.97 -11.96
CA GLN A 34 2.61 -17.19 -12.72
C GLN A 34 1.84 -15.88 -12.78
N VAL A 35 1.21 -15.62 -13.92
CA VAL A 35 0.26 -14.53 -14.09
C VAL A 35 -0.84 -14.67 -13.04
N ASP A 36 -0.91 -13.72 -12.11
CA ASP A 36 -1.86 -13.73 -10.98
C ASP A 36 -2.70 -12.46 -11.01
N ALA A 37 -4.00 -12.61 -11.28
CA ALA A 37 -4.94 -11.49 -11.30
C ALA A 37 -5.03 -10.76 -9.95
N LYS A 38 -4.74 -11.43 -8.82
CA LYS A 38 -4.69 -10.77 -7.49
C LYS A 38 -3.47 -9.85 -7.37
N ALA A 39 -2.29 -10.30 -7.80
CA ALA A 39 -1.11 -9.45 -7.94
C ALA A 39 -1.36 -8.30 -8.94
N GLY A 40 -2.02 -8.61 -10.05
CA GLY A 40 -2.45 -7.66 -11.08
C GLY A 40 -3.29 -6.51 -10.53
N LYS A 41 -4.24 -6.78 -9.63
CA LYS A 41 -5.05 -5.76 -8.95
C LYS A 41 -4.19 -4.76 -8.16
N THR A 42 -3.19 -5.25 -7.43
CA THR A 42 -2.27 -4.40 -6.66
C THR A 42 -1.44 -3.52 -7.58
N LEU A 43 -0.88 -4.11 -8.65
CA LEU A 43 -0.11 -3.38 -9.65
C LEU A 43 -0.97 -2.31 -10.35
N PHE A 44 -2.20 -2.65 -10.76
CA PHE A 44 -3.13 -1.71 -11.37
C PHE A 44 -3.42 -0.53 -10.44
N ARG A 45 -3.71 -0.79 -9.16
CA ARG A 45 -3.98 0.27 -8.17
C ARG A 45 -2.79 1.23 -8.02
N ASN A 46 -1.57 0.69 -8.00
CA ASN A 46 -0.38 1.47 -7.73
C ASN A 46 0.07 2.29 -8.95
N TYR A 47 -0.02 1.70 -10.16
CA TYR A 47 0.56 2.28 -11.35
C TYR A 47 -0.49 2.86 -12.32
N CYS A 48 -1.67 2.24 -12.47
CA CYS A 48 -2.58 2.53 -13.58
C CYS A 48 -3.86 3.28 -13.17
N ALA A 49 -4.34 3.08 -11.94
CA ALA A 49 -5.64 3.57 -11.46
C ALA A 49 -5.74 5.10 -11.34
N GLN A 50 -4.62 5.81 -11.46
CA GLN A 50 -4.57 7.27 -11.47
C GLN A 50 -5.16 7.85 -12.77
N CYS A 51 -5.08 7.11 -13.88
CA CYS A 51 -5.50 7.58 -15.20
C CYS A 51 -6.59 6.72 -15.83
N HIS A 52 -6.69 5.44 -15.46
CA HIS A 52 -7.68 4.52 -16.01
C HIS A 52 -8.77 4.17 -14.99
N ASN A 53 -10.01 4.07 -15.46
CA ASN A 53 -11.16 3.82 -14.61
C ASN A 53 -11.17 2.38 -14.05
N LYS A 54 -11.56 2.24 -12.78
CA LYS A 54 -11.68 0.94 -12.08
C LYS A 54 -12.69 -0.01 -12.70
N ASP A 55 -13.70 0.51 -13.40
CA ASP A 55 -14.73 -0.29 -14.07
C ASP A 55 -14.25 -0.94 -15.38
N MET A 56 -13.07 -0.53 -15.86
CA MET A 56 -12.45 -0.90 -17.14
C MET A 56 -13.31 -0.58 -18.38
N LYS A 57 -14.50 -0.03 -18.24
CA LYS A 57 -15.46 0.20 -19.34
C LYS A 57 -15.58 1.66 -19.71
N THR A 58 -15.33 2.55 -18.77
CA THR A 58 -15.49 3.98 -18.94
C THR A 58 -14.13 4.64 -19.08
N ALA A 59 -14.02 5.59 -20.01
CA ALA A 59 -12.86 6.45 -20.13
C ALA A 59 -12.70 7.36 -18.89
N MET A 60 -11.46 7.74 -18.58
CA MET A 60 -11.16 8.78 -17.59
C MET A 60 -10.08 9.71 -18.16
N THR A 61 -8.93 9.84 -17.50
CA THR A 61 -7.78 10.59 -18.03
C THR A 61 -7.15 9.86 -19.21
N GLY A 62 -7.20 8.53 -19.20
CA GLY A 62 -6.86 7.65 -20.31
C GLY A 62 -8.07 6.83 -20.79
N PRO A 63 -7.89 6.06 -21.88
CA PRO A 63 -8.95 5.23 -22.45
C PRO A 63 -9.43 4.15 -21.49
N ALA A 64 -10.64 3.64 -21.74
CA ALA A 64 -11.13 2.43 -21.11
C ALA A 64 -10.18 1.26 -21.44
N LEU A 65 -9.83 0.44 -20.45
CA LEU A 65 -8.87 -0.66 -20.63
C LEU A 65 -9.53 -2.02 -20.90
N GLY A 66 -10.83 -2.15 -20.65
CA GLY A 66 -11.59 -3.34 -21.01
C GLY A 66 -11.55 -3.53 -22.51
N GLY A 67 -11.15 -4.72 -22.96
CA GLY A 67 -10.95 -5.00 -24.38
C GLY A 67 -9.64 -4.45 -24.97
N ALA A 68 -8.68 -3.98 -24.15
CA ALA A 68 -7.47 -3.36 -24.66
C ALA A 68 -6.58 -4.34 -25.42
N GLN A 69 -6.44 -5.58 -24.94
CA GLN A 69 -5.63 -6.61 -25.61
C GLN A 69 -6.18 -6.91 -27.00
N GLU A 70 -7.50 -7.03 -27.13
CA GLU A 70 -8.19 -7.26 -28.40
C GLU A 70 -8.06 -6.06 -29.36
N ARG A 71 -8.11 -4.83 -28.82
CA ARG A 71 -7.91 -3.59 -29.59
C ARG A 71 -6.49 -3.38 -30.07
N TRP A 72 -5.50 -3.96 -29.39
CA TRP A 72 -4.10 -3.92 -29.81
C TRP A 72 -3.77 -5.08 -30.76
N GLY A 73 -4.32 -6.27 -30.51
CA GLY A 73 -4.12 -7.46 -31.35
C GLY A 73 -2.69 -8.02 -31.34
N ASP A 74 -1.78 -7.34 -30.65
CA ASP A 74 -0.36 -7.64 -30.51
C ASP A 74 0.05 -7.32 -29.07
N ASP A 75 0.23 -8.38 -28.28
CA ASP A 75 0.60 -8.26 -26.86
C ASP A 75 2.02 -7.68 -26.71
N GLU A 76 2.96 -7.97 -27.61
CA GLU A 76 4.34 -7.44 -27.51
C GLU A 76 4.36 -5.92 -27.72
N ALA A 77 3.57 -5.43 -28.69
CA ALA A 77 3.39 -4.01 -28.91
C ALA A 77 2.68 -3.33 -27.73
N LEU A 78 1.65 -3.96 -27.15
CA LEU A 78 0.96 -3.44 -25.97
C LEU A 78 1.89 -3.38 -24.74
N TYR A 79 2.74 -4.38 -24.53
CA TYR A 79 3.69 -4.41 -23.42
C TYR A 79 4.75 -3.33 -23.59
N SER A 80 5.23 -3.15 -24.82
CA SER A 80 6.15 -2.06 -25.19
C SER A 80 5.50 -0.68 -24.95
N TRP A 81 4.20 -0.55 -25.24
CA TRP A 81 3.46 0.68 -24.99
C TRP A 81 3.35 0.99 -23.49
N ILE A 82 3.05 -0.03 -22.67
CA ILE A 82 2.99 0.12 -21.21
C ILE A 82 4.35 0.50 -20.64
N ARG A 83 5.44 -0.06 -21.18
CA ARG A 83 6.80 0.29 -20.75
C ARG A 83 7.21 1.69 -21.16
N ASN A 84 6.95 2.07 -22.41
CA ASN A 84 7.34 3.37 -22.94
C ASN A 84 6.53 3.79 -24.18
N SER A 85 5.34 4.36 -23.93
CA SER A 85 4.46 4.87 -24.98
C SER A 85 5.13 5.92 -25.89
N GLN A 86 5.93 6.83 -25.31
CA GLN A 86 6.56 7.92 -26.04
C GLN A 86 7.63 7.42 -27.03
N ALA A 87 8.38 6.38 -26.67
CA ALA A 87 9.33 5.75 -27.59
C ALA A 87 8.62 5.13 -28.80
N MET A 88 7.47 4.47 -28.59
CA MET A 88 6.70 3.91 -29.71
C MET A 88 6.09 4.97 -30.62
N ILE A 89 5.63 6.09 -30.05
CA ILE A 89 5.11 7.22 -30.83
C ILE A 89 6.23 7.83 -31.67
N ALA A 90 7.41 8.05 -31.08
CA ALA A 90 8.58 8.58 -31.78
C ALA A 90 9.08 7.64 -32.89
N ALA A 91 8.97 6.32 -32.68
CA ALA A 91 9.27 5.31 -33.68
C ALA A 91 8.21 5.20 -34.79
N GLY A 92 7.10 5.94 -34.70
CA GLY A 92 6.06 5.96 -35.72
C GLY A 92 5.17 4.72 -35.72
N HIS A 93 5.07 3.98 -34.61
CA HIS A 93 4.21 2.79 -34.55
C HIS A 93 2.75 3.17 -34.83
N PRO A 94 2.07 2.57 -35.84
CA PRO A 94 0.77 3.07 -36.34
C PRO A 94 -0.28 3.23 -35.24
N ARG A 95 -0.46 2.21 -34.39
CA ARG A 95 -1.43 2.21 -33.29
C ARG A 95 -1.07 3.21 -32.19
N ALA A 96 0.23 3.40 -31.95
CA ALA A 96 0.73 4.29 -30.91
C ALA A 96 0.48 5.75 -31.30
N VAL A 97 0.74 6.08 -32.57
CA VAL A 97 0.49 7.40 -33.15
C VAL A 97 -1.01 7.69 -33.25
N GLU A 98 -1.82 6.71 -33.65
CA GLU A 98 -3.28 6.81 -33.66
C GLU A 98 -3.82 7.16 -32.27
N LEU A 99 -3.44 6.37 -31.26
CA LEU A 99 -3.88 6.57 -29.88
C LEU A 99 -3.39 7.91 -29.31
N TRP A 100 -2.16 8.31 -29.62
CA TRP A 100 -1.64 9.63 -29.24
C TRP A 100 -2.44 10.77 -29.85
N ASN A 101 -2.87 10.66 -31.11
CA ASN A 101 -3.65 11.72 -31.75
C ASN A 101 -5.04 11.90 -31.10
N GLU A 102 -5.60 10.85 -30.53
CA GLU A 102 -6.87 10.89 -29.81
C GLU A 102 -6.72 11.41 -28.37
N TRP A 103 -5.63 11.07 -27.67
CA TRP A 103 -5.47 11.33 -26.23
C TRP A 103 -4.47 12.45 -25.87
N LYS A 104 -3.75 13.01 -26.85
CA LYS A 104 -2.86 14.15 -26.62
C LYS A 104 -3.64 15.34 -26.02
N PRO A 105 -3.03 16.14 -25.12
CA PRO A 105 -1.62 16.10 -24.72
C PRO A 105 -1.32 15.16 -23.53
N THR A 106 -2.22 14.26 -23.16
CA THR A 106 -2.05 13.39 -21.98
C THR A 106 -0.99 12.32 -22.23
N VAL A 107 0.14 12.40 -21.51
CA VAL A 107 1.22 11.42 -21.59
C VAL A 107 0.99 10.27 -20.62
N MET A 108 1.01 9.04 -21.13
CA MET A 108 1.04 7.84 -20.28
C MET A 108 2.45 7.67 -19.69
N THR A 109 2.54 7.68 -18.35
CA THR A 109 3.77 7.43 -17.61
C THR A 109 4.44 6.12 -18.05
N ALA A 110 5.76 6.16 -18.22
CA ALA A 110 6.55 5.00 -18.59
C ALA A 110 6.86 4.12 -17.38
N TYR A 111 6.78 2.79 -17.57
CA TYR A 111 7.09 1.79 -16.55
C TYR A 111 8.12 0.78 -17.06
N PRO A 112 9.38 1.20 -17.31
CA PRO A 112 10.41 0.35 -17.89
C PRO A 112 10.76 -0.86 -17.02
N ASP A 113 10.54 -0.76 -15.71
CA ASP A 113 10.89 -1.79 -14.73
C ASP A 113 9.83 -2.91 -14.62
N LEU A 114 8.67 -2.77 -15.27
CA LEU A 114 7.65 -3.83 -15.24
C LEU A 114 8.07 -5.00 -16.14
N THR A 115 8.12 -6.18 -15.53
CA THR A 115 8.37 -7.46 -16.22
C THR A 115 7.14 -7.91 -17.02
N ASP A 116 7.33 -8.82 -17.99
CA ASP A 116 6.24 -9.34 -18.80
C ASP A 116 5.15 -10.00 -17.94
N ASP A 117 5.54 -10.76 -16.92
CA ASP A 117 4.60 -11.42 -16.00
C ASP A 117 3.78 -10.42 -15.18
N GLN A 118 4.38 -9.29 -14.80
CA GLN A 118 3.69 -8.22 -14.08
C GLN A 118 2.69 -7.50 -15.00
N ILE A 119 3.06 -7.23 -16.25
CA ILE A 119 2.16 -6.64 -17.24
C ILE A 119 1.02 -7.61 -17.56
N GLY A 120 1.33 -8.87 -17.80
CA GLY A 120 0.33 -9.94 -18.01
C GLY A 120 -0.63 -10.07 -16.83
N SER A 121 -0.14 -9.98 -15.59
CA SER A 121 -0.97 -9.98 -14.39
C SER A 121 -1.94 -8.79 -14.34
N VAL A 122 -1.46 -7.58 -14.70
CA VAL A 122 -2.32 -6.39 -14.80
C VAL A 122 -3.37 -6.56 -15.88
N LEU A 123 -3.00 -7.03 -17.07
CA LEU A 123 -3.93 -7.23 -18.17
C LEU A 123 -4.98 -8.32 -17.87
N ALA A 124 -4.58 -9.42 -17.22
CA ALA A 124 -5.51 -10.44 -16.73
C ALA A 124 -6.51 -9.86 -15.71
N TYR A 125 -6.06 -8.99 -14.80
CA TYR A 125 -6.96 -8.28 -13.88
C TYR A 125 -7.93 -7.34 -14.62
N VAL A 126 -7.45 -6.61 -15.62
CA VAL A 126 -8.26 -5.70 -16.45
C VAL A 126 -9.33 -6.48 -17.21
N ALA A 127 -8.96 -7.56 -17.88
CA ALA A 127 -9.88 -8.42 -18.64
C ALA A 127 -10.96 -9.00 -17.71
N GLY A 128 -10.55 -9.60 -16.59
CA GLY A 128 -11.48 -10.19 -15.62
C GLY A 128 -12.38 -9.17 -14.90
N THR A 129 -11.94 -7.91 -14.80
CA THR A 129 -12.78 -6.82 -14.26
C THR A 129 -13.76 -6.32 -15.33
N ALA A 130 -13.35 -6.29 -16.60
CA ALA A 130 -14.21 -5.86 -17.70
C ALA A 130 -15.33 -6.88 -18.02
N ASP A 131 -15.02 -8.17 -18.03
CA ASP A 131 -16.00 -9.25 -18.29
C ASP A 131 -16.89 -9.56 -17.07
N GLY A 132 -16.53 -9.04 -15.89
CA GLY A 132 -17.28 -9.21 -14.65
C GLY A 132 -16.97 -10.50 -13.89
N THR A 133 -16.00 -11.30 -14.33
CA THR A 133 -15.53 -12.49 -13.61
C THR A 133 -14.85 -12.14 -12.27
N LEU A 134 -14.30 -10.93 -12.16
CA LEU A 134 -13.65 -10.40 -10.95
C LEU A 134 -14.45 -9.28 -10.26
N ASN A 135 -15.64 -8.92 -10.77
CA ASN A 135 -16.49 -7.91 -10.13
C ASN A 135 -17.38 -8.53 -9.04
N PRO A 136 -17.38 -8.01 -7.80
CA PRO A 136 -18.54 -8.18 -6.93
C PRO A 136 -19.71 -7.40 -7.55
N LYS A 137 -20.84 -8.08 -7.74
CA LYS A 137 -22.09 -7.48 -8.27
C LYS A 137 -22.43 -6.21 -7.48
N PRO A 138 -22.86 -5.11 -8.13
CA PRO A 138 -23.40 -3.96 -7.42
C PRO A 138 -24.79 -4.33 -6.91
N VAL A 139 -24.89 -4.72 -5.64
CA VAL A 139 -26.16 -4.68 -4.94
C VAL A 139 -26.26 -3.28 -4.35
N GLY A 140 -27.18 -2.49 -4.90
CA GLY A 140 -27.53 -1.19 -4.34
C GLY A 140 -27.99 -1.34 -2.90
N GLY A 141 -27.50 -0.44 -2.04
CA GLY A 141 -27.83 -0.39 -0.63
C GLY A 141 -26.59 -0.41 0.23
N LEU A 142 -26.32 0.74 0.85
CA LEU A 142 -25.45 0.98 2.01
C LEU A 142 -24.93 -0.30 2.70
N VAL A 143 -23.82 -0.81 2.18
CA VAL A 143 -22.84 -1.51 2.99
C VAL A 143 -21.52 -0.95 2.50
N ASP A 144 -20.88 -0.20 3.38
CA ASP A 144 -19.45 0.04 3.33
C ASP A 144 -18.80 -1.34 3.23
N VAL A 145 -18.54 -1.79 2.00
CA VAL A 145 -17.66 -2.92 1.75
C VAL A 145 -16.31 -2.36 2.11
N LEU A 146 -16.02 -2.43 3.41
CA LEU A 146 -14.70 -2.62 3.93
C LEU A 146 -14.14 -3.78 3.13
N VAL A 147 -13.52 -3.45 2.00
CA VAL A 147 -12.48 -4.26 1.39
C VAL A 147 -11.51 -4.39 2.54
N LYS A 148 -11.62 -5.52 3.25
CA LYS A 148 -10.63 -5.94 4.21
C LYS A 148 -9.35 -5.91 3.40
N GLU A 149 -8.54 -4.89 3.67
CA GLU A 149 -7.15 -4.96 3.28
C GLU A 149 -6.69 -6.31 3.82
N GLU A 150 -6.26 -7.21 2.93
CA GLU A 150 -5.23 -8.10 3.39
C GLU A 150 -4.08 -7.19 3.73
N SER A 151 -4.04 -6.81 5.01
CA SER A 151 -2.88 -6.33 5.69
C SER A 151 -1.73 -7.16 5.14
N SER A 152 -0.72 -6.52 4.57
CA SER A 152 0.63 -7.07 4.56
C SER A 152 0.79 -7.86 5.85
N SER A 153 0.87 -9.19 5.71
CA SER A 153 0.52 -10.16 6.75
C SER A 153 0.81 -9.65 8.16
N ASN A 154 -0.20 -9.64 9.04
CA ASN A 154 -0.06 -9.33 10.46
C ASN A 154 1.18 -9.99 11.10
N PHE A 155 1.68 -11.08 10.51
CA PHE A 155 2.97 -11.70 10.79
C PHE A 155 4.15 -10.73 10.91
N TRP A 156 4.35 -9.79 9.97
CA TRP A 156 5.47 -8.84 10.06
C TRP A 156 5.31 -7.87 11.23
N TYR A 157 4.07 -7.47 11.55
CA TYR A 157 3.78 -6.68 12.75
C TYR A 157 3.99 -7.49 14.03
N TRP A 158 3.67 -8.79 14.04
CA TRP A 158 3.98 -9.68 15.16
C TRP A 158 5.48 -9.91 15.35
N ILE A 159 6.24 -10.04 14.26
CA ILE A 159 7.71 -10.09 14.31
C ILE A 159 8.27 -8.79 14.88
N LEU A 160 7.83 -7.64 14.35
CA LEU A 160 8.26 -6.33 14.83
C LEU A 160 7.91 -6.15 16.31
N PHE A 161 6.70 -6.53 16.72
CA PHE A 161 6.27 -6.48 18.11
C PHE A 161 7.16 -7.36 19.00
N ALA A 162 7.44 -8.61 18.60
CA ALA A 162 8.32 -9.50 19.35
C ALA A 162 9.75 -8.93 19.49
N LEU A 163 10.28 -8.32 18.41
CA LEU A 163 11.58 -7.65 18.43
C LEU A 163 11.59 -6.45 19.37
N LEU A 164 10.56 -5.60 19.34
CA LEU A 164 10.45 -4.44 20.22
C LEU A 164 10.30 -4.86 21.69
N VAL A 165 9.47 -5.86 22.00
CA VAL A 165 9.34 -6.41 23.36
C VAL A 165 10.67 -6.97 23.85
N GLY A 166 11.39 -7.72 23.01
CA GLY A 166 12.72 -8.25 23.35
C GLY A 166 13.74 -7.14 23.65
N LEU A 167 13.74 -6.07 22.84
CA LEU A 167 14.57 -4.89 23.06
C LEU A 167 14.19 -4.20 24.38
N SER A 168 12.90 -3.96 24.63
CA SER A 168 12.42 -3.34 25.87
C SER A 168 12.83 -4.14 27.11
N LEU A 169 12.70 -5.47 27.11
CA LEU A 169 13.14 -6.33 28.22
C LEU A 169 14.65 -6.25 28.45
N THR A 170 15.44 -6.18 27.38
CA THR A 170 16.89 -6.02 27.46
C THR A 170 17.26 -4.68 28.09
N LEU A 171 16.62 -3.59 27.66
CA LEU A 171 16.83 -2.26 28.24
C LEU A 171 16.44 -2.22 29.72
N LEU A 172 15.32 -2.83 30.11
CA LEU A 172 14.92 -2.93 31.51
C LEU A 172 15.99 -3.65 32.36
N ARG A 173 16.64 -4.68 31.81
CA ARG A 173 17.74 -5.38 32.48
C ARG A 173 18.99 -4.52 32.62
N VAL A 174 19.36 -3.78 31.57
CA VAL A 174 20.51 -2.86 31.58
C VAL A 174 20.30 -1.72 32.57
N ILE A 175 19.12 -1.09 32.57
CA ILE A 175 18.77 0.00 33.49
C ILE A 175 18.84 -0.50 34.94
N GLY A 176 18.29 -1.68 35.24
CA GLY A 176 18.37 -2.25 36.58
C GLY A 176 19.81 -2.53 37.05
N ASN A 177 20.69 -2.98 36.16
CA ASN A 177 22.10 -3.17 36.48
C ASN A 177 22.83 -1.83 36.66
N LEU A 178 22.52 -0.83 35.83
CA LEU A 178 23.09 0.52 35.94
C LEU A 178 22.69 1.20 37.25
N ASP A 179 21.42 1.09 37.66
CA ASP A 179 20.92 1.58 38.93
C ASP A 179 21.64 0.94 40.12
N GLN A 180 21.92 -0.37 40.04
CA GLN A 180 22.67 -1.09 41.07
C GLN A 180 24.11 -0.56 41.17
N LEU A 181 24.79 -0.37 40.03
CA LEU A 181 26.15 0.18 40.00
C LEU A 181 26.22 1.63 40.48
N ASN A 182 25.21 2.45 40.15
CA ASN A 182 25.12 3.82 40.64
C ASN A 182 24.92 3.85 42.16
N ALA A 183 24.04 2.99 42.70
CA ALA A 183 23.82 2.89 44.14
C ALA A 183 25.06 2.42 44.91
N GLU A 184 25.82 1.46 44.36
CA GLU A 184 27.09 1.01 44.92
C GLU A 184 28.15 2.12 44.94
N LYS A 185 28.26 2.90 43.86
CA LYS A 185 29.13 4.10 43.81
C LYS A 185 28.75 5.17 44.83
N GLU A 186 27.45 5.32 45.11
CA GLU A 186 26.95 6.26 46.12
C GLU A 186 26.98 5.69 47.56
N GLY A 187 27.44 4.45 47.75
CA GLY A 187 27.46 3.79 49.06
C GLY A 187 26.06 3.50 49.63
N LYS A 188 25.02 3.48 48.80
CA LYS A 188 23.62 3.26 49.19
C LYS A 188 23.21 1.81 48.91
N SER A 189 22.37 1.24 49.78
CA SER A 189 21.80 -0.09 49.50
C SER A 189 20.75 -0.02 48.38
N TYR A 190 20.88 -0.88 47.37
CA TYR A 190 19.97 -0.94 46.23
C TYR A 190 18.93 -2.03 46.38
N LYS A 191 17.65 -1.65 46.40
CA LYS A 191 16.53 -2.60 46.33
C LYS A 191 16.09 -2.77 44.88
N ARG A 192 16.31 -3.96 44.32
CA ARG A 192 15.94 -4.29 42.94
C ARG A 192 14.44 -4.15 42.72
N LYS A 193 14.05 -3.31 41.74
CA LYS A 193 12.64 -3.12 41.34
C LYS A 193 12.14 -4.33 40.55
N SER A 194 10.87 -4.67 40.72
CA SER A 194 10.20 -5.71 39.91
C SER A 194 9.84 -5.19 38.52
N LEU A 195 9.54 -6.09 37.58
CA LEU A 195 9.08 -5.72 36.24
C LEU A 195 7.81 -4.88 36.29
N ILE A 196 6.86 -5.27 37.15
CA ILE A 196 5.61 -4.54 37.36
C ILE A 196 5.90 -3.13 37.85
N GLN A 197 6.75 -2.98 38.86
CA GLN A 197 7.09 -1.67 39.43
C GLN A 197 7.83 -0.76 38.43
N SER A 198 8.53 -1.34 37.45
CA SER A 198 9.20 -0.58 36.39
C SER A 198 8.20 -0.10 35.33
N ILE A 199 7.24 -0.94 34.97
CA ILE A 199 6.16 -0.62 34.02
C ILE A 199 5.11 0.32 34.65
N THR A 200 4.92 0.30 35.97
CA THR A 200 4.01 1.23 36.67
C THR A 200 4.73 2.43 37.30
N SER A 201 5.92 2.78 36.79
CA SER A 201 6.64 3.95 37.28
C SER A 201 5.84 5.23 37.05
N SER A 202 5.92 6.18 38.00
CA SER A 202 5.15 7.43 37.97
C SER A 202 5.38 8.26 36.70
N GLY A 203 6.60 8.22 36.14
CA GLY A 203 6.92 8.85 34.86
C GLY A 203 6.18 8.22 33.69
N LEU A 204 6.17 6.89 33.57
CA LEU A 204 5.46 6.21 32.49
C LEU A 204 3.94 6.35 32.63
N VAL A 205 3.40 6.24 33.85
CA VAL A 205 1.98 6.47 34.12
C VAL A 205 1.58 7.90 33.76
N SER A 206 2.40 8.90 34.08
CA SER A 206 2.14 10.29 33.69
C SER A 206 2.12 10.48 32.16
N ILE A 207 3.09 9.89 31.45
CA ILE A 207 3.13 9.93 29.97
C ILE A 207 1.90 9.23 29.36
N LEU A 208 1.52 8.07 29.90
CA LEU A 208 0.35 7.32 29.42
C LEU A 208 -0.95 8.08 29.67
N ILE A 209 -1.11 8.70 30.84
CA ILE A 209 -2.27 9.54 31.14
C ILE A 209 -2.31 10.74 30.20
N PHE A 210 -1.17 11.41 29.96
CA PHE A 210 -1.10 12.53 29.03
C PHE A 210 -1.47 12.11 27.61
N ALA A 211 -0.90 11.00 27.12
CA ALA A 211 -1.24 10.45 25.81
C ALA A 211 -2.72 10.04 25.71
N LEU A 212 -3.28 9.46 26.77
CA LEU A 212 -4.70 9.10 26.84
C LEU A 212 -5.60 10.35 26.78
N VAL A 213 -5.24 11.42 27.49
CA VAL A 213 -5.98 12.68 27.45
C VAL A 213 -5.93 13.30 26.05
N LEU A 214 -4.75 13.31 25.40
CA LEU A 214 -4.62 13.79 24.02
C LEU A 214 -5.46 12.96 23.05
N LEU A 215 -5.40 11.63 23.17
CA LEU A 215 -6.15 10.71 22.32
C LEU A 215 -7.66 10.90 22.53
N ALA A 216 -8.11 10.93 23.78
CA ALA A 216 -9.51 11.15 24.14
C ALA A 216 -10.02 12.51 23.65
N GLY A 217 -9.23 13.57 23.82
CA GLY A 217 -9.55 14.90 23.31
C GLY A 217 -9.66 14.91 21.78
N TYR A 218 -8.68 14.34 21.09
CA TYR A 218 -8.69 14.20 19.63
C TYR A 218 -9.92 13.42 19.13
N THR A 219 -10.19 12.25 19.71
CA THR A 219 -11.34 11.43 19.32
C THR A 219 -12.65 12.14 19.61
N THR A 220 -12.77 12.82 20.75
CA THR A 220 -14.00 13.53 21.13
C THR A 220 -14.28 14.67 20.16
N VAL A 221 -13.29 15.52 19.86
CA VAL A 221 -13.44 16.63 18.91
C VAL A 221 -13.76 16.13 17.52
N ASN A 222 -13.07 15.10 17.02
CA ASN A 222 -13.34 14.56 15.68
C ASN A 222 -14.72 13.93 15.56
N ASN A 223 -15.13 13.12 16.54
CA ASN A 223 -16.47 12.55 16.54
C ASN A 223 -17.54 13.64 16.64
N ALA A 224 -17.33 14.69 17.46
CA ALA A 224 -18.24 15.82 17.55
C ALA A 224 -18.33 16.61 16.22
N MET A 225 -17.19 16.85 15.55
CA MET A 225 -17.15 17.53 14.24
C MET A 225 -17.74 16.70 13.09
N ASN A 226 -17.75 15.38 13.23
CA ASN A 226 -18.33 14.46 12.25
C ASN A 226 -19.81 14.18 12.53
N LEU A 227 -20.28 14.42 13.76
CA LEU A 227 -21.65 14.15 14.17
C LEU A 227 -22.65 14.98 13.34
N GLY A 228 -23.45 14.28 12.53
CA GLY A 228 -24.46 14.91 11.68
C GLY A 228 -23.90 15.56 10.41
N ARG A 229 -22.62 15.35 10.08
CA ARG A 229 -22.06 15.76 8.79
C ARG A 229 -22.58 14.80 7.72
N GLN A 230 -23.36 15.29 6.75
CA GLN A 230 -23.88 14.44 5.66
C GLN A 230 -22.96 14.55 4.44
N GLN A 231 -22.70 13.41 3.82
CA GLN A 231 -22.01 13.31 2.53
C GLN A 231 -23.03 12.96 1.44
N GLY A 232 -22.83 13.48 0.23
CA GLY A 232 -23.69 13.18 -0.92
C GLY A 232 -25.02 13.94 -0.97
N TYR A 233 -25.26 14.90 -0.06
CA TYR A 233 -26.39 15.82 -0.19
C TYR A 233 -26.17 16.75 -1.40
N GLN A 234 -27.05 16.65 -2.40
CA GLN A 234 -27.06 17.51 -3.57
C GLN A 234 -28.51 17.90 -3.88
N ARG A 235 -28.72 19.18 -4.18
CA ARG A 235 -30.00 19.71 -4.63
C ARG A 235 -29.99 19.81 -6.16
N ASP A 236 -31.17 19.74 -6.77
CA ASP A 236 -31.32 20.10 -8.18
C ASP A 236 -30.89 21.56 -8.39
N GLN A 237 -29.81 21.74 -9.14
CA GLN A 237 -29.27 23.05 -9.47
C GLN A 237 -29.61 23.40 -10.92
N PRO A 238 -29.99 24.66 -11.21
CA PRO A 238 -30.30 25.10 -12.58
C PRO A 238 -29.12 24.98 -13.55
N ILE A 239 -27.89 24.97 -13.02
CA ILE A 239 -26.64 24.87 -13.78
C ILE A 239 -25.83 23.70 -13.21
N ALA A 240 -25.41 22.79 -14.08
CA ALA A 240 -24.59 21.63 -13.69
C ALA A 240 -23.13 22.06 -13.46
N PHE A 241 -22.69 22.06 -12.20
CA PHE A 241 -21.30 22.36 -11.84
C PHE A 241 -20.55 21.08 -11.43
N SER A 242 -19.65 20.60 -12.30
CA SER A 242 -18.91 19.36 -12.07
C SER A 242 -17.80 19.53 -11.03
N HIS A 243 -17.88 18.84 -9.89
CA HIS A 243 -16.81 18.82 -8.89
C HIS A 243 -15.49 18.23 -9.44
N ALA A 244 -15.57 17.32 -10.42
CA ALA A 244 -14.40 16.70 -11.04
C ALA A 244 -13.57 17.73 -11.82
N THR A 245 -14.24 18.64 -12.53
CA THR A 245 -13.55 19.70 -13.29
C THR A 245 -13.00 20.77 -12.35
N HIS A 246 -13.78 21.21 -11.37
CA HIS A 246 -13.40 22.38 -10.56
C HIS A 246 -12.41 22.04 -9.43
N ALA A 247 -12.72 21.06 -8.58
CA ALA A 247 -11.81 20.65 -7.51
C ALA A 247 -10.73 19.68 -8.00
N GLY A 248 -11.05 18.84 -8.99
CA GLY A 248 -10.12 17.86 -9.54
C GLY A 248 -9.11 18.46 -10.52
N LEU A 249 -9.57 18.98 -11.65
CA LEU A 249 -8.73 19.48 -12.73
C LEU A 249 -8.16 20.88 -12.43
N HIS A 250 -9.02 21.84 -12.10
CA HIS A 250 -8.62 23.23 -11.88
C HIS A 250 -8.11 23.51 -10.46
N LYS A 251 -8.17 22.52 -9.55
CA LYS A 251 -7.71 22.62 -8.15
C LYS A 251 -8.30 23.81 -7.39
N ILE A 252 -9.51 24.22 -7.74
CA ILE A 252 -10.22 25.29 -7.05
C ILE A 252 -10.66 24.75 -5.69
N ASP A 253 -10.24 25.40 -4.61
CA ASP A 253 -10.64 25.02 -3.25
C ASP A 253 -12.17 25.15 -3.14
N CYS A 254 -12.83 24.08 -2.68
CA CYS A 254 -14.28 24.07 -2.52
C CYS A 254 -14.77 25.13 -1.53
N GLN A 255 -13.95 25.53 -0.55
CA GLN A 255 -14.27 26.59 0.41
C GLN A 255 -14.34 27.98 -0.23
N TYR A 256 -13.78 28.15 -1.43
CA TYR A 256 -13.88 29.42 -2.15
C TYR A 256 -15.33 29.74 -2.51
N CYS A 257 -16.11 28.72 -2.87
CA CYS A 257 -17.54 28.85 -3.16
C CYS A 257 -18.42 28.38 -2.00
N HIS A 258 -17.97 27.41 -1.20
CA HIS A 258 -18.71 26.88 -0.04
C HIS A 258 -18.09 27.36 1.27
N ASP A 259 -18.19 28.66 1.54
CA ASP A 259 -17.60 29.33 2.71
C ASP A 259 -18.03 28.68 4.06
N GLY A 260 -19.26 28.15 4.09
CA GLY A 260 -19.80 27.43 5.25
C GLY A 260 -19.32 25.99 5.43
N ALA A 261 -18.70 25.35 4.42
CA ALA A 261 -18.43 23.90 4.40
C ALA A 261 -17.63 23.36 5.59
N ARG A 262 -16.77 24.20 6.21
CA ARG A 262 -15.98 23.86 7.39
C ARG A 262 -16.74 23.95 8.71
N ARG A 263 -17.90 24.62 8.75
CA ARG A 263 -18.66 24.93 9.97
C ARG A 263 -20.05 24.29 9.99
N SER A 264 -20.59 23.94 8.83
CA SER A 264 -21.94 23.41 8.68
C SER A 264 -21.97 21.88 8.57
N LYS A 265 -23.17 21.31 8.73
CA LYS A 265 -23.43 19.88 8.56
C LYS A 265 -23.36 19.41 7.11
N HIS A 266 -23.57 20.31 6.16
CA HIS A 266 -23.54 20.08 4.70
C HIS A 266 -22.78 21.22 4.04
N ALA A 267 -22.17 21.01 2.87
CA ALA A 267 -21.57 22.11 2.12
C ALA A 267 -22.64 23.19 1.85
N VAL A 268 -22.50 24.37 2.46
CA VAL A 268 -23.44 25.48 2.28
C VAL A 268 -23.37 25.93 0.84
N ILE A 269 -24.52 26.10 0.19
CA ILE A 269 -24.58 26.64 -1.16
C ILE A 269 -24.38 28.17 -1.04
N PRO A 270 -23.44 28.77 -1.79
CA PRO A 270 -23.27 30.22 -1.76
C PRO A 270 -24.59 30.92 -2.10
N ALA A 271 -24.85 32.05 -1.45
CA ALA A 271 -26.01 32.88 -1.76
C ALA A 271 -25.88 33.39 -3.22
N THR A 272 -27.01 33.38 -3.93
CA THR A 272 -27.15 33.96 -5.28
C THR A 272 -26.99 35.47 -5.25
#